data_AF-A0A9D7Y4C6-F1
#
_entry.id   AF-A0A9D7Y4C6-F1
#
_cell.length_a   1.000
_cell.length_b   1.000
_cell.length_c   1.000
_cell.angle_alpha   90.00
_cell.angle_beta   90.00
_cell.angle_gamma   90.00
#
_symmetry.space_group_name_H-M   'P 1'
#
loop_
_entity.id
_entity.type
_entity.pdbx_description
1 polymer ?
#
loop_
_entity_poly.entity_id
_entity_poly.type
_entity_poly.pdbx_seq_one_letter_code
_entity_poly.pdbx_strand_id
1 'polypeptide(L)'
;MKYYPVILSLFFVSNVVCQSSKDTLLEIYSGFVFFETNVSELSDENKSVIKYLCDTLPAARDKSFFIESHTDAVGNTEFNQKLSENRNLAVKK
;
A
#
# COMPACT_ATOMS: atom_id res chain seq x y z
N MET A 1 -48.79 -40.09 3.56
CA MET A 1 -48.41 -38.91 4.36
C MET A 1 -46.97 -38.57 4.05
N LYS A 2 -46.72 -37.50 3.29
CA LYS A 2 -45.37 -37.01 2.98
C LYS A 2 -45.08 -35.84 3.92
N TYR A 3 -44.20 -36.05 4.89
CA TYR A 3 -43.61 -35.00 5.69
C TYR A 3 -42.40 -34.40 4.96
N TYR A 4 -41.98 -33.23 5.43
CA TYR A 4 -40.83 -32.40 5.04
C TYR A 4 -41.12 -31.30 4.00
N PRO A 5 -41.41 -30.09 4.52
CA PRO A 5 -40.72 -28.92 4.00
C PRO A 5 -40.40 -27.93 5.13
N VAL A 6 -39.33 -28.12 5.90
CA VAL A 6 -38.83 -27.04 6.79
C VAL A 6 -37.29 -27.01 6.87
N ILE A 7 -36.59 -28.12 6.66
CA ILE A 7 -35.14 -28.18 6.91
C ILE A 7 -34.30 -27.55 5.76
N LEU A 8 -34.86 -27.35 4.57
CA LEU A 8 -34.07 -26.86 3.43
C LEU A 8 -33.87 -25.33 3.40
N SER A 9 -34.53 -24.56 4.27
CA SER A 9 -34.46 -23.09 4.26
C SER A 9 -33.37 -22.51 5.19
N LEU A 10 -32.88 -23.27 6.17
CA LEU A 10 -32.00 -22.72 7.21
C LEU A 10 -30.50 -22.80 6.93
N PHE A 11 -30.07 -23.50 5.88
CA PHE A 11 -28.63 -23.63 5.57
C PHE A 11 -28.13 -22.67 4.48
N PHE A 12 -29.02 -21.92 3.82
CA PHE A 12 -28.58 -21.06 2.71
C PHE A 12 -28.05 -19.69 3.18
N VAL A 13 -28.33 -19.27 4.41
CA VAL A 13 -27.99 -17.92 4.89
C VAL A 13 -26.62 -17.84 5.59
N SER A 14 -26.00 -18.98 5.93
CA SER A 14 -24.66 -18.98 6.54
C SER A 14 -23.52 -18.90 5.54
N ASN A 15 -23.80 -18.92 4.22
CA ASN A 15 -22.83 -18.61 3.18
C ASN A 15 -22.83 -17.11 2.82
N VAL A 16 -23.16 -16.23 3.77
CA VAL A 16 -22.52 -14.91 3.80
C VAL A 16 -21.06 -15.17 4.13
N VAL A 17 -20.33 -15.61 3.11
CA VAL A 17 -18.89 -15.70 3.04
C VAL A 17 -18.40 -14.35 3.53
N CYS A 18 -17.86 -14.34 4.74
CA CYS A 18 -16.88 -13.36 5.15
C CYS A 18 -15.80 -13.41 4.08
N GLN A 19 -15.93 -12.58 3.04
CA GLN A 19 -14.86 -12.31 2.11
C GLN A 19 -13.81 -11.56 2.92
N SER A 20 -12.94 -12.31 3.58
CA SER A 20 -11.66 -11.78 4.04
C SER A 20 -10.93 -11.35 2.77
N SER A 21 -10.91 -10.06 2.51
CA SER A 21 -10.02 -9.46 1.53
C SER A 21 -8.61 -9.83 1.95
N LYS A 22 -8.01 -10.81 1.26
CA LYS A 22 -6.59 -11.07 1.43
C LYS A 22 -5.88 -9.87 0.84
N ASP A 23 -5.37 -8.99 1.69
CA ASP A 23 -4.47 -7.92 1.33
C ASP A 23 -3.24 -8.55 0.68
N THR A 24 -3.34 -8.75 -0.64
CA THR A 24 -2.29 -9.39 -1.43
C THR A 24 -1.38 -8.25 -1.85
N LEU A 25 -0.21 -8.17 -1.22
CA LEU A 25 0.83 -7.22 -1.61
C LEU A 25 1.33 -7.64 -3.00
N LEU A 26 0.97 -6.84 -4.02
CA LEU A 26 1.45 -7.01 -5.39
C LEU A 26 2.63 -6.07 -5.59
N GLU A 27 3.83 -6.62 -5.74
CA GLU A 27 5.00 -5.84 -6.12
C GLU A 27 4.90 -5.50 -7.62
N ILE A 28 4.49 -4.27 -7.92
CA ILE A 28 4.32 -3.77 -9.30
C ILE A 28 5.66 -3.25 -9.85
N TYR A 29 6.57 -2.85 -8.98
CA TYR A 29 7.88 -2.31 -9.32
C TYR A 29 8.87 -2.61 -8.19
N SER A 30 10.08 -3.04 -8.56
CA SER A 30 11.20 -3.25 -7.63
C SER A 30 12.32 -2.28 -7.99
N GLY A 31 12.62 -1.35 -7.08
CA GLY A 31 13.66 -0.35 -7.28
C GLY A 31 13.84 0.52 -6.03
N PHE A 32 14.95 1.25 -5.98
CA PHE A 32 15.28 2.10 -4.85
C PHE A 32 15.17 3.58 -5.24
N VAL A 33 14.49 4.37 -4.42
CA VAL A 33 14.53 5.83 -4.48
C VAL A 33 15.41 6.30 -3.33
N PHE A 34 16.59 6.82 -3.64
CA PHE A 34 17.55 7.27 -2.63
C PHE A 34 17.32 8.72 -2.26
N PHE A 35 17.60 9.05 -1.00
CA PHE A 35 17.65 10.43 -0.52
C PHE A 35 19.08 10.74 -0.08
N GLU A 36 19.49 11.98 -0.33
CA GLU A 36 20.73 12.49 0.25
C GLU A 36 20.67 12.47 1.79
N THR A 37 21.84 12.38 2.43
CA THR A 37 21.94 12.29 3.89
C THR A 37 21.25 13.48 4.57
N ASN A 38 20.33 13.20 5.50
CA ASN A 38 19.52 14.19 6.22
C ASN A 38 18.62 15.07 5.33
N VAL A 39 18.45 14.74 4.06
CA VAL A 39 17.59 15.47 3.12
C VAL A 39 16.28 14.71 2.91
N SER A 40 15.18 15.44 2.85
CA SER A 40 13.85 14.92 2.49
C SER A 40 13.36 15.37 1.12
N GLU A 41 14.07 16.27 0.46
CA GLU A 41 13.76 16.68 -0.91
C GLU A 41 14.19 15.63 -1.93
N LEU A 42 13.37 15.41 -2.94
CA LEU A 42 13.68 14.52 -4.05
C LEU A 42 14.57 15.25 -5.07
N SER A 43 15.59 14.55 -5.56
CA SER A 43 16.32 14.98 -6.75
C SER A 43 15.41 14.95 -7.98
N ASP A 44 15.76 15.72 -9.02
CA ASP A 44 14.96 15.77 -10.25
C ASP A 44 14.97 14.43 -11.01
N GLU A 45 16.03 13.64 -10.86
CA GLU A 45 16.11 12.26 -11.34
C GLU A 45 15.05 11.38 -10.65
N ASN A 46 15.00 11.41 -9.31
CA ASN A 46 14.03 10.62 -8.56
C ASN A 46 12.58 11.06 -8.80
N LYS A 47 12.33 12.36 -8.97
CA LYS A 47 11.01 12.87 -9.40
C LYS A 47 10.59 12.24 -10.73
N SER A 48 11.52 12.11 -11.67
CA SER A 48 11.26 11.51 -12.98
C SER A 48 10.92 10.02 -12.87
N VAL A 49 11.62 9.27 -12.00
CA VAL A 49 11.32 7.86 -11.70
C VAL A 49 9.93 7.71 -11.09
N ILE A 50 9.61 8.49 -10.04
CA ILE A 50 8.29 8.45 -9.38
C ILE A 50 7.19 8.80 -10.37
N LYS A 51 7.40 9.83 -11.20
CA LYS A 51 6.43 10.21 -12.23
C LYS A 51 6.17 9.06 -13.21
N TYR A 52 7.23 8.39 -13.68
CA TYR A 52 7.08 7.22 -14.54
C TYR A 52 6.27 6.11 -13.85
N LEU A 53 6.52 5.84 -12.56
CA LEU A 53 5.72 4.89 -11.80
C LEU A 53 4.24 5.29 -11.77
N CYS A 54 3.92 6.53 -11.40
CA CYS A 54 2.55 7.04 -11.43
C CYS A 54 1.88 6.90 -12.81
N ASP A 55 2.62 7.13 -13.89
CA ASP A 55 2.13 6.99 -15.27
C ASP A 55 1.91 5.52 -15.68
N THR A 56 2.57 4.56 -15.03
CA THR A 56 2.40 3.11 -15.28
C THR A 56 1.34 2.44 -14.38
N LEU A 57 0.98 3.08 -13.27
CA LEU A 57 -0.11 2.67 -12.37
C LEU A 57 -1.57 2.89 -12.84
N PRO A 58 -1.93 3.47 -14.01
CA PRO A 58 -3.33 3.63 -14.44
C PRO A 58 -4.15 2.34 -14.55
N ALA A 59 -3.49 1.18 -14.70
CA ALA A 59 -4.14 -0.12 -14.66
C ALA A 59 -4.65 -0.51 -13.25
N ALA A 60 -4.30 0.27 -12.23
CA ALA A 60 -4.58 0.03 -10.82
C ALA A 60 -5.38 1.18 -10.17
N ARG A 61 -6.21 1.89 -10.93
CA ARG A 61 -7.08 2.99 -10.41
C ARG A 61 -8.02 2.58 -9.29
N ASP A 62 -8.32 1.29 -9.17
CA ASP A 62 -9.15 0.69 -8.12
C ASP A 62 -8.33 0.36 -6.85
N LYS A 63 -7.03 0.64 -6.83
CA LYS A 63 -6.11 0.25 -5.76
C LYS A 63 -5.69 1.45 -4.92
N SER A 64 -5.50 1.16 -3.63
CA SER A 64 -4.87 2.08 -2.69
C SER A 64 -3.37 1.82 -2.67
N PHE A 65 -2.59 2.90 -2.66
CA PHE A 65 -1.14 2.83 -2.56
C PHE A 65 -0.70 3.36 -1.19
N PHE A 66 0.24 2.64 -0.57
CA PHE A 66 0.92 3.08 0.64
C PHE A 66 2.36 3.44 0.28
N ILE A 67 2.82 4.59 0.79
CA ILE A 67 4.20 5.04 0.62
C ILE A 67 4.85 5.00 2.00
N GLU A 68 5.91 4.22 2.12
CA GLU A 68 6.72 4.12 3.33
C GLU A 68 8.17 4.43 2.98
N SER A 69 8.77 5.35 3.73
CA SER A 69 10.16 5.74 3.61
C SER A 69 10.91 5.27 4.85
N HIS A 70 12.16 4.86 4.66
CA HIS A 70 13.01 4.39 5.75
C HIS A 70 14.25 5.26 5.87
N THR A 71 14.80 5.29 7.08
CA THR A 71 16.14 5.80 7.36
C THR A 71 17.05 4.65 7.74
N ASP A 72 18.35 4.89 7.79
CA ASP A 72 19.24 3.98 8.50
C ASP A 72 19.02 4.09 10.03
N ALA A 73 19.79 3.31 10.79
CA ALA A 73 19.76 3.29 12.25
C ALA A 73 20.72 4.31 12.89
N VAL A 74 21.31 5.22 12.11
CA VAL A 74 22.28 6.20 12.62
C VAL A 74 21.53 7.42 13.14
N GLY A 75 21.83 7.84 14.37
CA GLY A 75 21.28 9.06 14.97
C GLY A 75 20.06 8.82 15.89
N ASN A 76 19.33 9.91 16.17
CA ASN A 76 18.18 9.88 17.07
C ASN A 76 16.95 9.30 16.36
N THR A 77 16.29 8.32 16.96
CA THR A 77 15.04 7.72 16.50
C THR A 77 13.95 8.75 16.19
N GLU A 78 13.76 9.75 17.03
CA GLU A 78 12.73 10.78 16.84
C GLU A 78 13.04 11.67 15.62
N PHE A 79 14.32 11.96 15.39
CA PHE A 79 14.76 12.65 14.19
C PHE A 79 14.54 11.79 12.94
N ASN A 80 14.92 10.51 13.00
CA ASN A 80 14.75 9.56 11.90
C ASN A 80 13.28 9.32 11.54
N GLN A 81 12.41 9.25 12.53
CA GLN A 81 10.97 9.17 12.35
C GLN A 81 10.43 10.42 11.62
N LYS A 82 10.82 11.62 12.06
CA LYS A 82 10.40 12.85 11.39
C LYS A 82 10.96 12.96 9.97
N LEU A 83 12.19 12.48 9.76
CA LEU A 83 12.84 12.48 8.46
C LEU A 83 12.13 11.55 7.46
N SER A 84 11.77 10.33 7.87
CA SER A 84 11.01 9.40 7.03
C SER A 84 9.61 9.93 6.70
N GLU A 85 8.91 10.55 7.65
CA GLU A 85 7.62 11.19 7.43
C GLU A 85 7.71 12.33 6.41
N ASN A 86 8.75 13.18 6.51
CA ASN A 86 8.98 14.25 5.54
C ASN A 86 9.30 13.70 4.13
N ARG A 87 10.02 12.58 4.04
CA ARG A 87 10.29 11.89 2.77
C ARG A 87 9.01 11.32 2.14
N ASN A 88 8.13 10.73 2.93
CA ASN A 88 6.80 10.31 2.47
C ASN A 88 6.00 11.47 1.89
N LEU A 89 6.02 12.62 2.56
CA LEU A 89 5.34 13.84 2.08
C LEU A 89 5.94 14.36 0.78
N ALA A 90 7.26 14.25 0.59
CA ALA A 90 7.92 14.66 -0.65
C ALA A 90 7.53 13.79 -1.84
N VAL A 91 7.36 12.48 -1.64
CA VAL A 91 6.91 11.54 -2.69
C VAL A 91 5.43 11.71 -3.03
N LYS A 92 4.61 12.12 -2.07
CA LYS A 92 3.16 12.28 -2.25
C LYS A 92 2.75 13.56 -3.01
N LYS A 93 3.63 14.56 -3.09
CA LYS A 93 3.38 15.82 -3.78
C LYS A 93 3.41 15.65 -5.29
#